data_AF-A0A3S1ZQA9-F1
#
_entry.id   AF-A0A3S1ZQA9-F1
#
_cell.length_a   1.000
_cell.length_b   1.000
_cell.length_c   1.000
_cell.angle_alpha   90.00
_cell.angle_beta   90.00
_cell.angle_gamma   90.00
#
_symmetry.space_group_name_H-M   'P 1'
#
loop_
_entity.id
_entity.type
_entity.pdbx_description
1 polymer ?
#
loop_
_entity_poly.entity_id
_entity_poly.type
_entity_poly.pdbx_seq_one_letter_code
_entity_poly.pdbx_strand_id
1 'polypeptide(L)'
;MTVLFKPIMVADELRRLADASRHLLNRNHHLRLRRAAEELEGWFQSSRPGNFPWTLDEPIETEPSSSYQGSGTAAAVSARFTFLWRCERTGDPNVASASNGGTNITVLRSTGTTANEYHFDLCGGGAVGTSPVMHCFSHAQYSASTSFPRFPSMVLLPTDVLEMLLFELWPSDWPTAIDGDRSRLLKHHLAQRRRLSRVAKAFQHLVTKPFPIVSLHARLPAPIQLF
;
A
#
# COMPACT_ATOMS: atom_id res chain seq x y z
N MET A 1 1.34 15.29 1.56
CA MET A 1 -0.06 14.87 1.49
C MET A 1 -0.41 14.34 2.85
N THR A 2 -1.53 14.78 3.42
CA THR A 2 -2.06 14.20 4.65
C THR A 2 -3.20 13.27 4.28
N VAL A 3 -3.20 12.07 4.81
CA VAL A 3 -4.31 11.12 4.70
C VAL A 3 -4.95 10.92 6.06
N LEU A 4 -6.26 10.73 6.07
CA LEU A 4 -7.07 10.44 7.25
C LEU A 4 -7.63 9.02 7.10
N PHE A 5 -7.46 8.18 8.11
CA PHE A 5 -7.91 6.79 8.08
C PHE A 5 -8.46 6.36 9.44
N LYS A 6 -9.22 5.26 9.46
CA LYS A 6 -9.76 4.65 10.68
C LYS A 6 -8.83 3.51 11.13
N PRO A 7 -8.02 3.65 12.19
CA PRO A 7 -7.00 2.66 12.54
C PRO A 7 -7.57 1.27 12.82
N ILE A 8 -8.72 1.19 13.51
CA ILE A 8 -9.39 -0.08 13.81
C ILE A 8 -9.82 -0.82 12.53
N MET A 9 -10.30 -0.07 11.52
CA MET A 9 -10.66 -0.65 10.23
C MET A 9 -9.41 -1.18 9.51
N VAL A 10 -8.33 -0.40 9.47
CA VAL A 10 -7.08 -0.79 8.81
C VAL A 10 -6.43 -1.99 9.51
N ALA A 11 -6.46 -2.05 10.84
CA ALA A 11 -5.99 -3.20 11.60
C ALA A 11 -6.80 -4.48 11.26
N ASP A 12 -8.14 -4.39 11.20
CA ASP A 12 -8.99 -5.51 10.80
C ASP A 12 -8.73 -5.96 9.35
N GLU A 13 -8.53 -5.03 8.42
CA GLU A 13 -8.12 -5.33 7.05
C GLU A 13 -6.78 -6.09 7.02
N LEU A 14 -5.77 -5.60 7.75
CA LEU A 14 -4.44 -6.22 7.78
C LEU A 14 -4.47 -7.63 8.38
N ARG A 15 -5.25 -7.87 9.44
CA ARG A 15 -5.43 -9.21 10.01
C ARG A 15 -6.03 -10.18 8.99
N ARG A 16 -7.05 -9.73 8.25
CA ARG A 16 -7.70 -10.56 7.22
C ARG A 16 -6.75 -10.89 6.08
N LEU A 17 -5.98 -9.90 5.60
CA LEU A 17 -4.97 -10.12 4.57
C LEU A 17 -3.89 -11.09 5.06
N ALA A 18 -3.43 -10.96 6.30
CA ALA A 18 -2.45 -11.86 6.88
C ALA A 18 -2.96 -13.31 6.93
N ASP A 19 -4.18 -13.53 7.40
CA ASP A 19 -4.76 -14.88 7.49
C ASP A 19 -4.97 -15.50 6.10
N ALA A 20 -5.45 -14.73 5.12
CA ALA A 20 -5.70 -15.20 3.75
C ALA A 20 -4.40 -15.51 2.98
N SER A 21 -3.38 -14.66 3.16
CA SER A 21 -2.10 -14.78 2.44
C SER A 21 -1.10 -15.75 3.08
N ARG A 22 -1.45 -16.44 4.18
CA ARG A 22 -0.52 -17.28 4.96
C ARG A 22 0.31 -18.30 4.16
N HIS A 23 -0.22 -18.76 3.03
CA HIS A 23 0.38 -19.78 2.15
C HIS A 23 1.17 -19.18 0.98
N LEU A 24 1.07 -17.85 0.78
CA LEU A 24 1.79 -17.08 -0.24
C LEU A 24 2.95 -16.28 0.38
N LEU A 25 3.06 -16.27 1.70
CA LEU A 25 4.11 -15.60 2.45
C LEU A 25 5.10 -16.63 3.02
N ASN A 26 6.36 -16.22 3.14
CA ASN A 26 7.40 -17.03 3.77
C ASN A 26 7.02 -17.38 5.21
N ARG A 27 7.52 -18.51 5.72
CA ARG A 27 7.02 -19.17 6.94
C ARG A 27 6.91 -18.19 8.11
N ASN A 28 5.72 -18.11 8.70
CA ASN A 28 5.38 -17.24 9.84
C ASN A 28 5.35 -15.73 9.57
N HIS A 29 5.60 -15.24 8.35
CA HIS A 29 5.56 -13.80 8.08
C HIS A 29 4.15 -13.21 8.23
N HIS A 30 3.11 -14.00 7.99
CA HIS A 30 1.72 -13.61 8.30
C HIS A 30 1.51 -13.25 9.79
N LEU A 31 2.23 -13.87 10.72
CA LEU A 31 2.16 -13.53 12.15
C LEU A 31 2.70 -12.12 12.44
N ARG A 32 3.71 -11.69 11.66
CA ARG A 32 4.28 -10.34 11.77
C ARG A 32 3.31 -9.28 11.24
N LEU A 33 2.56 -9.57 10.19
CA LEU A 33 1.46 -8.72 9.73
C LEU A 33 0.34 -8.62 10.78
N ARG A 34 -0.02 -9.73 11.43
CA ARG A 34 -1.00 -9.73 12.53
C ARG A 34 -0.53 -8.89 13.71
N ARG A 35 0.74 -9.03 14.11
CA ARG A 35 1.35 -8.22 15.16
C ARG A 35 1.31 -6.73 14.81
N ALA A 36 1.65 -6.36 13.58
CA ALA A 36 1.56 -4.96 13.14
C ALA A 36 0.12 -4.41 13.20
N ALA A 37 -0.90 -5.25 12.97
CA ALA A 37 -2.30 -4.87 13.16
C ALA A 37 -2.67 -4.68 14.65
N GLU A 38 -2.21 -5.58 15.52
CA GLU A 38 -2.39 -5.48 16.98
C GLU A 38 -1.71 -4.24 17.55
N GLU A 39 -0.52 -3.88 17.06
CA GLU A 39 0.21 -2.68 17.46
C GLU A 39 -0.54 -1.40 17.06
N LEU A 40 -1.09 -1.35 15.84
CA LEU A 40 -1.91 -0.21 15.40
C LEU A 40 -3.19 -0.05 16.22
N GLU A 41 -3.90 -1.15 16.46
CA GLU A 41 -5.10 -1.17 17.30
C GLU A 41 -4.79 -0.78 18.75
N GLY A 42 -3.77 -1.40 19.34
CA GLY A 42 -3.35 -1.14 20.72
C GLY A 42 -2.89 0.30 20.91
N TRP A 43 -2.11 0.84 19.98
CA TRP A 43 -1.78 2.27 19.99
C TRP A 43 -3.05 3.12 19.99
N PHE A 44 -3.98 2.84 19.09
CA PHE A 44 -5.19 3.64 18.95
C PHE A 44 -6.15 3.54 20.15
N GLN A 45 -6.19 2.39 20.84
CA GLN A 45 -6.98 2.20 22.06
C GLN A 45 -6.32 2.77 23.31
N SER A 46 -4.99 2.81 23.37
CA SER A 46 -4.23 3.19 24.58
C SER A 46 -4.27 4.68 24.97
N SER A 47 -4.95 5.53 24.19
CA SER A 47 -4.98 7.01 24.34
C SER A 47 -3.59 7.67 24.45
N ARG A 48 -2.51 6.96 24.06
CA ARG A 48 -1.15 7.50 24.10
C ARG A 48 -1.06 8.73 23.18
N PRO A 49 -0.57 9.87 23.69
CA PRO A 49 -0.37 11.06 22.88
C PRO A 49 0.86 10.89 21.98
N GLY A 50 0.94 11.73 20.94
CA GLY A 50 2.13 11.86 20.10
C GLY A 50 2.10 11.05 18.80
N ASN A 51 3.26 11.02 18.15
CA ASN A 51 3.49 10.36 16.88
C ASN A 51 3.75 8.86 17.11
N PHE A 52 3.07 8.01 16.33
CA PHE A 52 3.24 6.56 16.36
C PHE A 52 3.86 6.10 15.04
N PRO A 53 5.12 5.61 15.06
CA PRO A 53 5.71 4.98 13.90
C PRO A 53 5.13 3.57 13.73
N TRP A 54 4.14 3.43 12.85
CA TRP A 54 3.59 2.14 12.45
C TRP A 54 4.47 1.54 11.36
N THR A 55 5.15 0.43 11.66
CA THR A 55 6.27 -0.06 10.83
C THR A 55 6.32 -1.58 10.74
N LEU A 56 6.96 -2.07 9.68
CA LEU A 56 7.52 -3.41 9.61
C LEU A 56 9.04 -3.31 9.59
N ASP A 57 9.68 -3.50 10.75
CA ASP A 57 11.12 -3.31 10.93
C ASP A 57 11.98 -4.28 10.10
N GLU A 58 11.42 -5.44 9.75
CA GLU A 58 12.01 -6.36 8.79
C GLU A 58 11.03 -6.57 7.62
N PRO A 59 11.50 -6.88 6.41
CA PRO A 59 10.59 -7.14 5.30
C PRO A 59 9.71 -8.37 5.51
N ILE A 60 8.49 -8.29 5.00
CA ILE A 60 7.65 -9.46 4.75
C ILE A 60 8.04 -10.02 3.40
N GLU A 61 8.50 -11.26 3.36
CA GLU A 61 8.91 -11.92 2.13
C GLU A 61 7.78 -12.83 1.65
N THR A 62 7.53 -12.80 0.36
CA THR A 62 6.59 -13.69 -0.28
C THR A 62 7.27 -14.99 -0.71
N GLU A 63 6.49 -16.05 -0.86
CA GLU A 63 6.95 -17.23 -1.60
C GLU A 63 7.24 -16.85 -3.07
N PRO A 64 8.14 -17.56 -3.76
CA PRO A 64 8.37 -17.33 -5.18
C PRO A 64 7.12 -17.59 -6.02
N SER A 65 6.84 -16.70 -6.98
CA SER A 65 5.77 -16.83 -7.96
C SER A 65 6.28 -16.70 -9.39
N SER A 66 5.74 -17.52 -10.29
CA SER A 66 5.88 -17.40 -11.75
C SER A 66 4.56 -17.06 -12.44
N SER A 67 3.50 -16.75 -11.69
CA SER A 67 2.14 -16.59 -12.22
C SER A 67 1.81 -15.18 -12.72
N TYR A 68 2.66 -14.19 -12.42
CA TYR A 68 2.40 -12.77 -12.65
C TYR A 68 2.31 -12.35 -14.13
N GLN A 69 2.70 -13.20 -15.09
CA GLN A 69 2.49 -12.94 -16.52
C GLN A 69 1.12 -13.41 -17.03
N GLY A 70 0.32 -14.07 -16.19
CA GLY A 70 -0.99 -14.61 -16.55
C GLY A 70 -0.88 -15.86 -17.42
N SER A 71 -0.44 -15.71 -18.66
CA SER A 71 -0.19 -16.82 -19.59
C SER A 71 1.25 -16.78 -20.12
N GLY A 72 1.97 -17.91 -20.01
CA GLY A 72 3.37 -18.06 -20.45
C GLY A 72 4.32 -18.50 -19.33
N THR A 73 5.57 -18.77 -19.69
CA THR A 73 6.65 -19.09 -18.74
C THR A 73 7.30 -17.81 -18.22
N ALA A 74 6.98 -17.42 -16.99
CA ALA A 74 7.68 -16.34 -16.30
C ALA A 74 8.80 -16.88 -15.40
N ALA A 75 9.88 -16.13 -15.25
CA ALA A 75 10.90 -16.45 -14.26
C ALA A 75 10.31 -16.28 -12.85
N ALA A 76 10.59 -17.21 -11.93
CA ALA A 76 10.10 -17.09 -10.57
C ALA A 76 10.70 -15.85 -9.86
N VAL A 77 9.84 -15.06 -9.24
CA VAL A 77 10.21 -13.88 -8.45
C VAL A 77 9.57 -13.95 -7.06
N SER A 78 10.25 -13.43 -6.05
CA SER A 78 9.66 -13.15 -4.74
C SER A 78 9.57 -11.64 -4.53
N ALA A 79 8.82 -11.21 -3.54
CA ALA A 79 8.75 -9.81 -3.16
C ALA A 79 9.04 -9.60 -1.67
N ARG A 80 9.67 -8.46 -1.37
CA ARG A 80 9.84 -7.91 -0.04
C ARG A 80 8.89 -6.75 0.14
N PHE A 81 8.05 -6.80 1.17
CA PHE A 81 7.08 -5.79 1.51
C PHE A 81 7.44 -5.15 2.84
N THR A 82 7.55 -3.82 2.87
CA THR A 82 7.82 -3.02 4.07
C THR A 82 6.92 -1.80 4.10
N PHE A 83 6.66 -1.26 5.28
CA PHE A 83 6.08 0.08 5.41
C PHE A 83 6.60 0.77 6.65
N LEU A 84 6.60 2.10 6.62
CA LEU A 84 6.81 2.96 7.77
C LEU A 84 5.86 4.14 7.64
N TRP A 85 4.90 4.25 8.55
CA TRP A 85 3.88 5.29 8.56
C TRP A 85 3.95 6.06 9.87
N ARG A 86 4.05 7.39 9.79
CA ARG A 86 4.03 8.24 10.98
C ARG A 86 2.60 8.68 11.26
N CYS A 87 1.95 7.96 12.17
CA CYS A 87 0.56 8.15 12.52
C CYS A 87 0.40 9.16 13.65
N GLU A 88 -0.63 9.99 13.56
CA GLU A 88 -0.99 11.00 14.56
C GLU A 88 -2.48 10.92 14.84
N ARG A 89 -2.89 11.20 16.07
CA ARG A 89 -4.31 11.29 16.42
C ARG A 89 -4.90 12.60 15.89
N THR A 90 -6.15 12.54 15.49
CA THR A 90 -6.92 13.75 15.15
C THR A 90 -7.83 14.16 16.31
N GLY A 91 -8.53 15.28 16.16
CA GLY A 91 -9.60 15.66 17.09
C GLY A 91 -10.82 14.73 17.05
N ASP A 92 -10.98 13.92 15.99
CA ASP A 92 -12.00 12.87 15.93
C ASP A 92 -11.46 11.59 16.60
N PRO A 93 -12.15 11.06 17.63
CA PRO A 93 -11.70 9.90 18.39
C PRO A 93 -11.64 8.59 17.59
N ASN A 94 -12.17 8.57 16.36
CA ASN A 94 -12.17 7.40 15.47
C ASN A 94 -11.18 7.51 14.30
N VAL A 95 -10.46 8.63 14.18
CA VAL A 95 -9.65 8.95 13.01
C VAL A 95 -8.22 9.29 13.41
N ALA A 96 -7.28 8.71 12.66
CA ALA A 96 -5.87 9.08 12.67
C ALA A 96 -5.48 9.75 11.36
N SER A 97 -4.41 10.53 11.40
CA SER A 97 -3.76 11.12 10.24
C SER A 97 -2.37 10.53 10.03
N ALA A 98 -1.92 10.48 8.78
CA ALA A 98 -0.52 10.29 8.43
C ALA A 98 -0.13 11.32 7.37
N SER A 99 1.00 11.99 7.58
CA SER A 99 1.52 13.04 6.69
C SER A 99 2.91 12.74 6.15
N ASN A 100 3.55 11.67 6.66
CA ASN A 100 4.86 11.20 6.28
C ASN A 100 4.92 9.66 6.45
N GLY A 101 5.71 9.02 5.61
CA GLY A 101 5.86 7.57 5.55
C GLY A 101 5.74 7.04 4.15
N GLY A 102 5.70 5.72 4.03
CA GLY A 102 5.50 5.04 2.77
C GLY A 102 5.43 3.54 2.92
N THR A 103 5.08 2.89 1.82
CA THR A 103 5.09 1.43 1.68
C THR A 103 6.00 1.10 0.50
N ASN A 104 6.89 0.13 0.67
CA ASN A 104 7.83 -0.27 -0.37
C ASN A 104 7.66 -1.74 -0.73
N ILE A 105 7.78 -2.02 -2.03
CA ILE A 105 7.86 -3.38 -2.57
C ILE A 105 9.18 -3.50 -3.34
N THR A 106 10.00 -4.48 -2.97
CA THR A 106 11.18 -4.87 -3.75
C THR A 106 10.94 -6.25 -4.33
N VAL A 107 10.89 -6.36 -5.66
CA VAL A 107 10.78 -7.63 -6.38
C VAL A 107 12.18 -8.19 -6.60
N LEU A 108 12.38 -9.45 -6.25
CA LEU A 108 13.66 -10.17 -6.32
C LEU A 108 13.56 -11.32 -7.32
N ARG A 109 14.61 -11.52 -8.11
CA ARG A 109 14.78 -12.74 -8.90
C ARG A 109 15.18 -13.91 -8.00
N SER A 110 15.06 -15.14 -8.49
CA SER A 110 15.54 -16.35 -7.80
C SER A 110 17.02 -16.31 -7.40
N THR A 111 17.84 -15.52 -8.12
CA THR A 111 19.26 -15.28 -7.80
C THR A 111 19.46 -14.33 -6.61
N GLY A 112 18.40 -13.81 -6.01
CA GLY A 112 18.44 -12.80 -4.95
C GLY A 112 18.70 -11.37 -5.43
N THR A 113 18.80 -11.14 -6.74
CA THR A 113 19.05 -9.80 -7.30
C THR A 113 17.76 -9.00 -7.40
N THR A 114 17.82 -7.71 -7.06
CA THR A 114 16.70 -6.79 -7.24
C THR A 114 16.31 -6.71 -8.72
N ALA A 115 15.05 -7.04 -8.98
CA ALA A 115 14.42 -6.96 -10.28
C ALA A 115 13.72 -5.61 -10.46
N ASN A 116 12.94 -5.18 -9.46
CA ASN A 116 12.20 -3.93 -9.51
C ASN A 116 11.89 -3.39 -8.10
N GLU A 117 11.65 -2.08 -8.00
CA GLU A 117 11.27 -1.41 -6.75
C GLU A 117 10.10 -0.45 -6.95
N TYR A 118 9.15 -0.50 -6.01
CA TYR A 118 7.94 0.32 -6.02
C TYR A 118 7.80 1.05 -4.69
N HIS A 119 7.56 2.36 -4.78
CA HIS A 119 7.47 3.25 -3.63
C HIS A 119 6.10 3.94 -3.62
N PHE A 120 5.36 3.75 -2.51
CA PHE A 120 4.07 4.35 -2.26
C PHE A 120 4.22 5.34 -1.10
N ASP A 121 4.70 6.54 -1.42
CA ASP A 121 5.13 7.52 -0.43
C ASP A 121 4.03 8.52 -0.04
N LEU A 122 3.83 8.71 1.26
CA LEU A 122 3.13 9.87 1.78
C LEU A 122 4.05 11.09 1.76
N CYS A 123 4.32 11.63 0.57
CA CYS A 123 5.13 12.82 0.42
C CYS A 123 4.27 14.09 0.44
N GLY A 124 4.83 15.20 0.96
CA GLY A 124 4.24 16.53 0.97
C GLY A 124 3.72 17.04 -0.38
N GLY A 125 4.26 16.50 -1.48
CA GLY A 125 4.37 17.18 -2.76
C GLY A 125 5.45 18.26 -2.71
N GLY A 126 5.91 18.72 -3.88
CA GLY A 126 6.74 19.92 -4.01
C GLY A 126 5.87 21.12 -4.42
N ALA A 127 6.30 22.35 -4.11
CA ALA A 127 5.72 23.52 -4.76
C ALA A 127 6.33 23.64 -6.16
N VAL A 128 5.46 23.71 -7.19
CA VAL A 128 5.86 23.90 -8.59
C VAL A 128 6.83 25.10 -8.67
N GLY A 129 8.06 24.85 -9.10
CA GLY A 129 9.09 25.89 -9.27
C GLY A 129 10.04 26.16 -8.10
N THR A 130 10.00 25.39 -7.00
CA THR A 130 10.82 25.68 -5.79
C THR A 130 11.87 24.63 -5.42
N SER A 131 11.94 23.48 -6.10
CA SER A 131 12.95 22.43 -5.82
C SER A 131 13.06 21.45 -7.00
N PRO A 132 14.25 20.92 -7.34
CA PRO A 132 14.43 20.11 -8.55
C PRO A 132 13.81 18.72 -8.51
N VAL A 133 13.30 18.24 -7.36
CA VAL A 133 12.71 16.89 -7.27
C VAL A 133 11.28 16.96 -6.74
N MET A 134 10.33 17.04 -7.66
CA MET A 134 8.91 16.87 -7.37
C MET A 134 8.63 15.37 -7.19
N HIS A 135 8.43 14.89 -5.95
CA HIS A 135 8.04 13.51 -5.69
C HIS A 135 6.53 13.32 -5.84
N CYS A 136 6.10 12.33 -6.63
CA CYS A 136 4.71 11.87 -6.67
C CYS A 136 4.36 11.18 -5.34
N PHE A 137 3.07 11.13 -4.98
CA PHE A 137 2.60 10.36 -3.82
C PHE A 137 2.67 8.83 -4.02
N SER A 138 2.99 8.38 -5.23
CA SER A 138 3.42 7.01 -5.52
C SER A 138 4.14 7.02 -6.85
N HIS A 139 5.26 6.32 -6.93
CA HIS A 139 6.02 6.16 -8.15
C HIS A 139 6.61 4.76 -8.24
N ALA A 140 6.73 4.26 -9.47
CA ALA A 140 7.38 3.00 -9.78
C ALA A 140 8.68 3.31 -10.49
N GLN A 141 9.80 2.80 -9.98
CA GLN A 141 11.09 2.94 -10.65
C GLN A 141 11.33 1.68 -11.48
N TYR A 142 10.97 1.73 -12.76
CA TYR A 142 11.18 0.61 -13.67
C TYR A 142 12.64 0.51 -14.10
N SER A 143 13.20 -0.70 -14.07
CA SER A 143 14.40 -1.01 -14.86
C SER A 143 13.97 -1.30 -16.31
N ALA A 144 14.59 -0.62 -17.28
CA ALA A 144 14.25 -0.77 -18.69
C ALA A 144 14.66 -2.18 -19.19
N SER A 145 13.71 -3.12 -19.31
CA SER A 145 13.79 -4.36 -20.14
C SER A 145 12.85 -5.51 -19.74
N THR A 146 11.93 -5.35 -18.77
CA THR A 146 11.34 -6.53 -18.11
C THR A 146 9.82 -6.47 -17.93
N SER A 147 9.15 -7.58 -18.29
CA SER A 147 7.76 -7.87 -17.96
C SER A 147 7.67 -8.18 -16.47
N PHE A 148 7.12 -7.26 -15.68
CA PHE A 148 6.96 -7.36 -14.23
C PHE A 148 5.55 -6.98 -13.79
N PRO A 149 5.16 -7.32 -12.54
CA PRO A 149 3.82 -6.99 -12.06
C PRO A 149 3.58 -5.47 -12.06
N ARG A 150 2.34 -5.07 -12.37
CA ARG A 150 1.94 -3.69 -12.65
C ARG A 150 1.22 -3.10 -11.45
N PHE A 151 1.86 -2.16 -10.77
CA PHE A 151 1.28 -1.55 -9.59
C PHE A 151 0.72 -0.14 -9.88
N PRO A 152 -0.61 0.07 -9.89
CA PRO A 152 -1.19 1.40 -10.02
C PRO A 152 -0.82 2.35 -8.86
N SER A 153 -0.47 3.59 -9.22
CA SER A 153 0.01 4.67 -8.33
C SER A 153 -1.05 5.21 -7.33
N MET A 154 -2.33 4.82 -7.45
CA MET A 154 -3.41 5.37 -6.60
C MET A 154 -3.63 4.64 -5.26
N VAL A 155 -2.81 3.61 -4.98
CA VAL A 155 -2.92 2.77 -3.80
C VAL A 155 -2.15 3.41 -2.64
N LEU A 156 -2.83 3.67 -1.52
CA LEU A 156 -2.28 4.49 -0.44
C LEU A 156 -1.96 3.68 0.82
N LEU A 157 -2.90 2.93 1.40
CA LEU A 157 -2.64 2.26 2.67
C LEU A 157 -1.72 1.03 2.50
N PRO A 158 -0.92 0.66 3.52
CA PRO A 158 -0.15 -0.57 3.47
C PRO A 158 -1.00 -1.81 3.18
N THR A 159 -2.25 -1.85 3.67
CA THR A 159 -3.20 -2.94 3.39
C THR A 159 -3.56 -3.02 1.91
N ASP A 160 -3.79 -1.87 1.28
CA ASP A 160 -4.13 -1.81 -0.13
C ASP A 160 -2.94 -2.22 -1.02
N VAL A 161 -1.73 -1.78 -0.64
CA VAL A 161 -0.49 -2.13 -1.37
C VAL A 161 -0.19 -3.63 -1.24
N LEU A 162 -0.41 -4.23 -0.05
CA LEU A 162 -0.25 -5.66 0.18
C LEU A 162 -1.22 -6.49 -0.66
N GLU A 163 -2.51 -6.13 -0.69
CA GLU A 163 -3.48 -6.87 -1.50
C GLU A 163 -3.16 -6.80 -3.00
N MET A 164 -2.76 -5.63 -3.48
CA MET A 164 -2.31 -5.45 -4.86
C MET A 164 -1.08 -6.32 -5.17
N LEU A 165 -0.10 -6.39 -4.27
CA LEU A 165 1.05 -7.29 -4.42
C LEU A 165 0.63 -8.76 -4.57
N LEU A 166 -0.30 -9.21 -3.74
CA LEU A 166 -0.78 -10.59 -3.79
C LEU A 166 -1.54 -10.88 -5.08
N PHE A 167 -2.39 -9.94 -5.53
CA PHE A 167 -3.12 -10.06 -6.80
C PHE A 167 -2.17 -10.09 -8.00
N GLU A 168 -1.17 -9.22 -8.00
CA GLU A 168 -0.21 -9.10 -9.10
C GLU A 168 0.74 -10.30 -9.20
N LEU A 169 1.16 -10.88 -8.07
CA LEU A 169 2.01 -12.08 -8.08
C LEU A 169 1.22 -13.36 -8.31
N TRP A 170 -0.03 -13.46 -7.84
CA TRP A 170 -0.87 -14.66 -7.98
C TRP A 170 -2.25 -14.31 -8.56
N PRO A 171 -2.33 -13.87 -9.83
CA PRO A 171 -3.58 -13.39 -10.42
C PRO A 171 -4.66 -14.47 -10.55
N SER A 172 -4.29 -15.76 -10.50
CA SER A 172 -5.24 -16.88 -10.51
C SER A 172 -5.55 -17.41 -9.10
N ASP A 173 -4.54 -17.52 -8.23
CA ASP A 173 -4.72 -18.13 -6.91
C ASP A 173 -5.30 -17.15 -5.88
N TRP A 174 -4.92 -15.87 -5.94
CA TRP A 174 -5.41 -14.86 -5.01
C TRP A 174 -6.93 -14.68 -5.11
N PRO A 175 -7.54 -14.54 -6.30
CA PRO A 175 -9.00 -14.54 -6.44
C PRO A 175 -9.68 -15.78 -5.85
N THR A 176 -9.08 -16.97 -5.94
CA THR A 176 -9.65 -18.18 -5.34
C THR A 176 -9.48 -18.21 -3.81
N ALA A 177 -8.34 -17.74 -3.30
CA ALA A 177 -8.08 -17.62 -1.87
C ALA A 177 -9.08 -16.69 -1.15
N ILE A 178 -9.71 -15.78 -1.89
CA ILE A 178 -10.74 -14.86 -1.40
C ILE A 178 -12.18 -15.29 -1.72
N ASP A 179 -12.41 -16.36 -2.50
CA ASP A 179 -13.74 -16.77 -2.99
C ASP A 179 -14.42 -17.84 -2.11
N GLY A 180 -13.76 -18.34 -1.06
CA GLY A 180 -14.39 -19.23 -0.09
C GLY A 180 -15.50 -18.53 0.70
N ASP A 181 -16.77 -18.90 0.41
CA ASP A 181 -18.05 -18.54 1.07
C ASP A 181 -18.08 -17.23 1.89
N ARG A 182 -18.48 -16.11 1.25
CA ARG A 182 -18.69 -14.76 1.85
C ARG A 182 -17.45 -14.21 2.58
N SER A 183 -16.36 -14.02 1.84
CA SER A 183 -15.09 -13.63 2.45
C SER A 183 -15.18 -12.33 3.25
N ARG A 184 -14.55 -12.36 4.42
CA ARG A 184 -14.25 -11.18 5.23
C ARG A 184 -13.49 -10.11 4.42
N LEU A 185 -12.88 -10.46 3.29
CA LEU A 185 -12.19 -9.54 2.38
C LEU A 185 -13.12 -8.78 1.42
N LEU A 186 -14.37 -9.20 1.21
CA LEU A 186 -15.33 -8.41 0.39
C LEU A 186 -15.52 -6.99 0.96
N LYS A 187 -15.54 -6.86 2.30
CA LYS A 187 -15.57 -5.55 2.96
C LYS A 187 -14.32 -4.72 2.64
N HIS A 188 -13.16 -5.36 2.58
CA HIS A 188 -11.90 -4.70 2.22
C HIS A 188 -11.93 -4.22 0.77
N HIS A 189 -12.34 -5.05 -0.19
CA HIS A 189 -12.49 -4.65 -1.60
C HIS A 189 -13.44 -3.47 -1.79
N LEU A 190 -14.60 -3.48 -1.12
CA LEU A 190 -15.54 -2.37 -1.16
C LEU A 190 -14.95 -1.09 -0.54
N ALA A 191 -14.17 -1.23 0.54
CA ALA A 191 -13.47 -0.11 1.17
C ALA A 191 -12.37 0.45 0.25
N GLN A 192 -11.56 -0.41 -0.38
CA GLN A 192 -10.58 -0.04 -1.39
C GLN A 192 -11.21 0.73 -2.56
N ARG A 193 -12.31 0.22 -3.12
CA ARG A 193 -13.02 0.91 -4.21
C ARG A 193 -13.44 2.33 -3.81
N ARG A 194 -13.93 2.50 -2.56
CA ARG A 194 -14.27 3.82 -2.01
C ARG A 194 -13.03 4.69 -1.84
N ARG A 195 -11.93 4.15 -1.31
CA ARG A 195 -10.64 4.85 -1.18
C ARG A 195 -10.14 5.36 -2.52
N LEU A 196 -10.03 4.49 -3.52
CA LEU A 196 -9.61 4.85 -4.88
C LEU A 196 -10.48 5.96 -5.47
N SER A 197 -11.80 5.86 -5.30
CA SER A 197 -12.73 6.90 -5.78
C SER A 197 -12.49 8.25 -5.09
N ARG A 198 -12.17 8.25 -3.79
CA ARG A 198 -11.88 9.47 -3.02
C ARG A 198 -10.54 10.09 -3.42
N VAL A 199 -9.52 9.27 -3.66
CA VAL A 199 -8.22 9.71 -4.19
C VAL A 199 -8.44 10.34 -5.56
N ALA A 200 -9.09 9.66 -6.49
CA ALA A 200 -9.37 10.19 -7.82
C ALA A 200 -10.12 11.53 -7.78
N LYS A 201 -11.14 11.66 -6.90
CA LYS A 201 -11.86 12.93 -6.67
C LYS A 201 -10.94 14.04 -6.15
N ALA A 202 -10.01 13.72 -5.24
CA ALA A 202 -9.06 14.71 -4.71
C ALA A 202 -8.19 15.31 -5.83
N PHE A 203 -7.83 14.52 -6.84
CA PHE A 203 -7.03 14.97 -7.98
C PHE A 203 -7.86 15.49 -9.17
N GLN A 204 -9.20 15.37 -9.14
CA GLN A 204 -10.07 15.72 -10.28
C GLN A 204 -9.89 17.17 -10.75
N HIS A 205 -9.66 18.10 -9.82
CA HIS A 205 -9.44 19.51 -10.12
C HIS A 205 -8.14 19.80 -10.91
N LEU A 206 -7.23 18.84 -11.00
CA LEU A 206 -5.97 18.97 -11.72
C LEU A 206 -6.09 18.60 -13.21
N VAL A 207 -7.18 17.94 -13.60
CA VAL A 207 -7.45 17.53 -15.00
C VAL A 207 -7.59 18.75 -15.92
N THR A 208 -8.00 19.90 -15.38
CA THR A 208 -8.16 21.14 -16.14
C THR A 208 -6.89 21.99 -16.21
N LYS A 209 -5.78 21.54 -15.61
CA LYS A 209 -4.50 22.26 -15.63
C LYS A 209 -3.79 22.06 -16.97
N PRO A 210 -2.98 23.04 -17.43
CA PRO A 210 -2.23 22.92 -18.70
C PRO A 210 -1.33 21.67 -18.79
N PHE A 211 -0.80 21.21 -17.65
CA PHE A 211 0.01 20.00 -17.55
C PHE A 211 -0.54 19.08 -16.44
N PRO A 212 -1.59 18.29 -16.71
CA PRO A 212 -2.29 17.52 -15.67
C PRO A 212 -1.39 16.51 -14.96
N ILE A 213 -0.50 15.83 -15.70
CA ILE A 213 0.44 14.84 -15.13
C ILE A 213 1.44 15.52 -14.20
N VAL A 214 2.04 16.63 -14.63
CA VAL A 214 2.94 17.42 -13.79
C VAL A 214 2.19 17.99 -12.57
N SER A 215 0.90 18.24 -12.71
CA SER A 215 0.06 18.76 -11.64
C SER A 215 -0.24 17.72 -10.55
N LEU A 216 -0.03 16.42 -10.80
CA LEU A 216 -0.15 15.38 -9.77
C LEU A 216 0.88 15.53 -8.64
N HIS A 217 1.96 16.27 -8.88
CA HIS A 217 2.96 16.61 -7.86
C HIS A 217 2.53 17.75 -6.94
N ALA A 218 1.45 18.47 -7.29
CA ALA A 218 0.99 19.61 -6.52
C ALA A 218 0.50 19.15 -5.14
N ARG A 219 0.78 19.97 -4.13
CA ARG A 219 0.22 19.77 -2.79
C ARG A 219 -1.31 19.83 -2.86
N LEU A 220 -1.97 18.80 -2.34
CA LEU A 220 -3.42 18.78 -2.25
C LEU A 220 -3.92 19.83 -1.24
N PRO A 221 -5.04 20.51 -1.53
CA PRO A 221 -5.56 21.59 -0.70
C PRO A 221 -6.15 21.11 0.63
N ALA A 222 -6.52 19.82 0.73
CA ALA A 222 -7.10 19.23 1.92
C ALA A 222 -6.58 17.79 2.14
N PRO A 223 -6.62 17.29 3.39
CA PRO A 223 -6.35 15.88 3.66
C PRO A 223 -7.31 14.96 2.91
N ILE A 224 -6.83 13.80 2.42
CA ILE A 224 -7.69 12.79 1.81
C ILE A 224 -8.28 11.90 2.90
N GLN A 225 -9.60 11.76 2.95
CA GLN A 225 -10.27 10.78 3.81
C GLN A 225 -10.29 9.41 3.13
N LEU A 226 -9.79 8.37 3.79
CA LEU A 226 -9.65 7.00 3.26
C LEU A 226 -10.67 5.99 3.83
N PHE A 227 -11.80 6.46 4.35
CA PHE A 227 -12.86 5.63 4.95
C PHE A 227 -14.25 6.04 4.47
#